data_AF-A3D220-F1
#
_entry.id   AF-A3D220-F1
#
_cell.length_a   1.000
_cell.length_b   1.000
_cell.length_c   1.000
_cell.angle_alpha   90.00
_cell.angle_beta   90.00
_cell.angle_gamma   90.00
#
_symmetry.space_group_name_H-M   'P 1'
#
loop_
_entity.id
_entity.type
_entity.pdbx_description
1 polymer ?
#
loop_
_entity_poly.entity_id
_entity_poly.type
_entity_poly.pdbx_seq_one_letter_code
_entity_poly.pdbx_strand_id
1 'polypeptide(L)'
;MTEHRQTQIANSLQEIIAFVESLEIGNQGAWFRGHSDSSFELLPSVFRRTGKNGDGPYYNENELLREFLRRHPAAKDKHSNTLELLTYAQHYGLPTRLLDWSENVLVATYFACQDDETDGELFILNPLPFEQELGVLIFEDVNNKVINESIDAETCPLCQDCCHP
;
A
#
# COMPACT_ATOMS: atom_id res chain seq x y z
N MET A 1 -2.09 1.86 22.00
CA MET A 1 -3.01 0.98 21.24
C MET A 1 -2.30 -0.34 21.09
N THR A 2 -2.72 -1.33 21.88
CA THR A 2 -2.02 -2.61 22.03
C THR A 2 -2.42 -3.50 20.85
N GLU A 3 -1.53 -3.66 19.87
CA GLU A 3 -1.75 -4.59 18.77
C GLU A 3 -1.82 -6.02 19.33
N HIS A 4 -2.97 -6.67 19.17
CA HIS A 4 -3.11 -8.10 19.41
C HIS A 4 -2.43 -8.87 18.25
N ARG A 5 -1.09 -8.84 18.19
CA ARG A 5 -0.31 -9.66 17.27
C ARG A 5 -0.32 -11.10 17.77
N GLN A 6 -1.28 -11.88 17.31
CA GLN A 6 -1.28 -13.33 17.55
C GLN A 6 -0.23 -13.95 16.61
N THR A 7 0.95 -14.24 17.15
CA THR A 7 2.05 -14.83 16.38
C THR A 7 2.00 -16.35 16.56
N GLN A 8 1.95 -17.09 15.45
CA GLN A 8 2.00 -18.55 15.45
C GLN A 8 3.13 -19.02 14.54
N ILE A 9 3.92 -19.97 15.03
CA ILE A 9 4.99 -20.59 14.26
C ILE A 9 4.39 -21.76 13.49
N ALA A 10 4.69 -21.84 12.19
CA ALA A 10 4.33 -22.96 11.34
C ALA A 10 5.60 -23.54 10.69
N ASN A 11 5.78 -24.86 10.77
CA ASN A 11 6.97 -25.56 10.24
C ASN A 11 6.68 -26.32 8.94
N SER A 12 5.43 -26.28 8.47
CA SER A 12 5.00 -27.00 7.28
C SER A 12 3.89 -26.23 6.56
N LEU A 13 3.79 -26.46 5.25
CA LEU A 13 2.70 -25.91 4.45
C LEU A 13 1.33 -26.39 4.95
N GLN A 14 1.25 -27.62 5.49
CA GLN A 14 0.00 -28.13 6.06
C GLN A 14 -0.43 -27.32 7.29
N GLU A 15 0.51 -26.94 8.16
CA GLU A 15 0.21 -26.09 9.32
C GLU A 15 -0.29 -24.71 8.91
N ILE A 16 0.31 -24.11 7.86
CA ILE A 16 -0.12 -22.80 7.33
C ILE A 16 -1.55 -22.87 6.81
N ILE A 17 -1.86 -23.88 5.97
CA ILE A 17 -3.19 -24.03 5.39
C ILE A 17 -4.23 -24.29 6.48
N ALA A 18 -3.95 -25.21 7.41
CA ALA A 18 -4.85 -25.53 8.52
C ALA A 18 -5.11 -24.30 9.41
N PHE A 19 -4.09 -23.48 9.64
CA PHE A 19 -4.24 -22.22 10.37
C PHE A 19 -5.16 -21.25 9.61
N VAL A 20 -4.91 -21.02 8.33
CA VAL A 20 -5.71 -20.10 7.49
C VAL A 20 -7.16 -20.55 7.37
N GLU A 21 -7.42 -21.86 7.27
CA GLU A 21 -8.77 -22.41 7.29
C GLU A 21 -9.46 -22.26 8.64
N SER A 22 -8.70 -22.30 9.75
CA SER A 22 -9.23 -22.06 11.09
C SER A 22 -9.61 -20.59 11.33
N LEU A 23 -8.98 -19.67 10.60
CA LEU A 23 -9.38 -18.28 10.54
C LEU A 23 -10.62 -18.22 9.65
N GLU A 24 -11.81 -18.03 10.22
CA GLU A 24 -13.10 -17.87 9.50
C GLU A 24 -13.11 -16.72 8.45
N ILE A 25 -11.99 -16.05 8.29
CA ILE A 25 -11.63 -14.97 7.38
C ILE A 25 -11.21 -15.51 6.00
N GLY A 26 -10.63 -16.71 5.92
CA GLY A 26 -10.13 -17.28 4.66
C GLY A 26 -11.21 -17.43 3.59
N ASN A 27 -12.45 -17.73 4.02
CA ASN A 27 -13.62 -17.85 3.13
C ASN A 27 -14.23 -16.50 2.72
N GLN A 28 -13.79 -15.40 3.32
CA GLN A 28 -14.36 -14.08 3.09
C GLN A 28 -13.41 -13.12 2.34
N GLY A 29 -12.32 -13.64 1.75
CA GLY A 29 -11.41 -12.85 0.92
C GLY A 29 -10.23 -12.25 1.69
N ALA A 30 -9.54 -13.06 2.50
CA ALA A 30 -8.31 -12.65 3.16
C ALA A 30 -7.21 -12.23 2.17
N TRP A 31 -6.40 -11.26 2.58
CA TRP A 31 -5.20 -10.83 1.87
C TRP A 31 -3.95 -11.31 2.61
N PHE A 32 -2.94 -11.69 1.85
CA PHE A 32 -1.73 -12.33 2.34
C PHE A 32 -0.48 -11.64 1.81
N ARG A 33 0.56 -11.54 2.63
CA ARG A 33 1.87 -11.05 2.21
C ARG A 33 2.97 -11.83 2.92
N GLY A 34 3.94 -12.35 2.18
CA GLY A 34 5.11 -13.03 2.74
C GLY A 34 6.35 -12.16 2.70
N HIS A 35 7.13 -12.21 3.77
CA HIS A 35 8.49 -11.67 3.84
C HIS A 35 9.44 -12.85 4.06
N SER A 36 10.56 -12.87 3.34
CA SER A 36 11.55 -13.93 3.47
C SER A 36 12.30 -13.89 4.80
N ASP A 37 12.33 -12.75 5.47
CA ASP A 37 13.00 -12.54 6.75
C ASP A 37 12.02 -11.85 7.72
N SER A 38 11.76 -12.50 8.85
CA SER A 38 10.88 -12.04 9.93
C SER A 38 11.39 -10.79 10.67
N SER A 39 12.65 -10.39 10.44
CA SER A 39 13.17 -9.10 10.91
C SER A 39 12.69 -7.92 10.05
N PHE A 40 12.12 -8.19 8.87
CA PHE A 40 11.63 -7.14 8.00
C PHE A 40 10.33 -6.53 8.52
N GLU A 41 10.33 -5.21 8.66
CA GLU A 41 9.13 -4.48 9.01
C GLU A 41 8.13 -4.44 7.83
N LEU A 42 6.84 -4.52 8.15
CA LEU A 42 5.74 -4.31 7.20
C LEU A 42 5.57 -2.84 6.85
N LEU A 43 6.63 -2.23 6.31
CA LEU A 43 6.67 -0.86 5.88
C LEU A 43 6.76 -0.75 4.35
N PRO A 44 5.89 0.06 3.73
CA PRO A 44 6.07 0.49 2.34
C PRO A 44 7.45 1.07 2.09
N SER A 45 7.93 0.93 0.85
CA SER A 45 9.29 1.31 0.47
C SER A 45 9.60 2.79 0.70
N VAL A 46 8.62 3.69 0.52
CA VAL A 46 8.80 5.14 0.77
C VAL A 46 9.09 5.45 2.25
N PHE A 47 8.55 4.65 3.17
CA PHE A 47 8.73 4.83 4.61
C PHE A 47 9.99 4.14 5.14
N ARG A 48 10.78 3.50 4.27
CA ARG A 48 12.11 2.98 4.64
C ARG A 48 13.13 4.10 4.52
N ARG A 49 13.99 4.25 5.52
CA ARG A 49 15.04 5.27 5.53
C ARG A 49 16.06 5.00 4.43
N THR A 50 16.42 6.06 3.71
CA THR A 50 17.50 6.01 2.71
C THR A 50 18.83 5.84 3.43
N GLY A 51 19.76 5.05 2.90
CA GLY A 51 21.06 4.79 3.56
C GLY A 51 21.25 3.31 3.87
N LYS A 52 22.48 2.81 3.67
CA LYS A 52 22.79 1.38 3.79
C LYS A 52 22.51 0.81 5.19
N ASN A 53 22.50 1.67 6.20
CA ASN A 53 22.28 1.32 7.60
C ASN A 53 20.94 1.87 8.14
N GLY A 54 20.04 2.35 7.28
CA GLY A 54 18.76 2.94 7.70
C GLY A 54 18.90 4.27 8.45
N ASP A 55 19.96 5.02 8.22
CA ASP A 55 20.34 6.23 8.97
C ASP A 55 20.12 7.55 8.20
N GLY A 56 19.83 7.49 6.91
CA GLY A 56 19.53 8.68 6.12
C GLY A 56 18.05 9.11 6.17
N PRO A 57 17.68 10.11 5.36
CA PRO A 57 16.33 10.68 5.36
C PRO A 57 15.29 9.72 4.78
N TYR A 58 14.01 9.98 5.04
CA TYR A 58 12.92 9.31 4.33
C TYR A 58 12.84 9.77 2.88
N TYR A 59 12.27 8.94 2.02
CA TYR A 59 11.94 9.35 0.67
C TYR A 59 10.83 10.41 0.66
N ASN A 60 10.94 11.38 -0.24
CA ASN A 60 9.85 12.30 -0.55
C ASN A 60 9.12 11.81 -1.80
N GLU A 61 8.01 11.06 -1.60
CA GLU A 61 7.25 10.46 -2.71
C GLU A 61 6.83 11.50 -3.76
N ASN A 62 6.45 12.70 -3.34
CA ASN A 62 6.01 13.75 -4.26
C ASN A 62 7.16 14.21 -5.17
N GLU A 63 8.37 14.36 -4.64
CA GLU A 63 9.54 14.72 -5.44
C GLU A 63 9.96 13.57 -6.37
N LEU A 64 9.96 12.35 -5.86
CA LEU A 64 10.23 11.14 -6.64
C LEU A 64 9.25 11.00 -7.80
N LEU A 65 7.96 11.21 -7.55
CA LEU A 65 6.90 11.10 -8.53
C LEU A 65 6.98 12.23 -9.57
N ARG A 66 7.28 13.45 -9.15
CA ARG A 66 7.53 14.58 -10.07
C ARG A 66 8.70 14.29 -11.00
N GLU A 67 9.81 13.80 -10.48
CA GLU A 67 10.96 13.41 -11.30
C GLU A 67 10.66 12.21 -12.21
N PHE A 68 9.87 11.25 -11.74
CA PHE A 68 9.40 10.13 -12.54
C PHE A 68 8.57 10.60 -13.74
N LEU A 69 7.60 11.50 -13.52
CA LEU A 69 6.78 12.09 -14.58
C LEU A 69 7.58 12.94 -15.55
N ARG A 70 8.60 13.66 -15.07
CA ARG A 70 9.52 14.42 -15.92
C ARG A 70 10.30 13.51 -16.88
N ARG A 71 10.67 12.31 -16.43
CA ARG A 71 11.37 11.30 -17.24
C ARG A 71 10.42 10.48 -18.12
N HIS A 72 9.16 10.31 -17.71
CA HIS A 72 8.14 9.52 -18.39
C HIS A 72 6.87 10.36 -18.63
N PRO A 73 6.91 11.37 -19.50
CA PRO A 73 5.77 12.27 -19.71
C PRO A 73 4.50 11.54 -20.15
N ALA A 74 4.64 10.47 -20.95
CA ALA A 74 3.52 9.63 -21.39
C ALA A 74 2.78 8.92 -20.24
N ALA A 75 3.39 8.77 -19.05
CA ALA A 75 2.74 8.18 -17.90
C ALA A 75 1.63 9.09 -17.35
N LYS A 76 1.79 10.42 -17.49
CA LYS A 76 0.80 11.41 -17.04
C LYS A 76 -0.50 11.30 -17.83
N ASP A 77 -0.39 11.08 -19.14
CA ASP A 77 -1.55 11.06 -20.02
C ASP A 77 -2.28 9.71 -20.01
N LYS A 78 -1.56 8.64 -19.66
CA LYS A 78 -2.09 7.26 -19.63
C LYS A 78 -2.71 6.86 -18.30
N HIS A 79 -2.34 7.50 -17.20
CA HIS A 79 -2.80 7.16 -15.86
C HIS A 79 -3.47 8.38 -15.23
N SER A 80 -4.81 8.38 -15.22
CA SER A 80 -5.60 9.48 -14.66
C SER A 80 -5.74 9.39 -13.14
N ASN A 81 -5.62 8.19 -12.57
CA ASN A 81 -5.72 7.94 -11.14
C ASN A 81 -4.33 7.90 -10.48
N THR A 82 -4.20 8.54 -9.32
CA THR A 82 -3.02 8.48 -8.46
C THR A 82 -2.59 7.06 -8.16
N LEU A 83 -3.53 6.14 -7.87
CA LEU A 83 -3.19 4.74 -7.57
C LEU A 83 -2.57 4.02 -8.76
N GLU A 84 -3.11 4.22 -9.96
CA GLU A 84 -2.56 3.65 -11.20
C GLU A 84 -1.17 4.21 -11.48
N LEU A 85 -0.99 5.51 -11.29
CA LEU A 85 0.30 6.16 -11.48
C LEU A 85 1.34 5.66 -10.47
N LEU A 86 0.97 5.48 -9.20
CA LEU A 86 1.86 4.93 -8.17
C LEU A 86 2.21 3.46 -8.46
N THR A 87 1.24 2.66 -8.89
CA THR A 87 1.47 1.26 -9.31
C THR A 87 2.43 1.20 -10.49
N TYR A 88 2.22 2.06 -11.48
CA TYR A 88 3.10 2.18 -12.63
C TYR A 88 4.51 2.63 -12.20
N ALA A 89 4.64 3.64 -11.34
CA ALA A 89 5.93 4.09 -10.85
C ALA A 89 6.67 3.01 -10.02
N GLN A 90 5.94 2.26 -9.20
CA GLN A 90 6.47 1.13 -8.42
C GLN A 90 7.02 0.03 -9.33
N HIS A 91 6.39 -0.23 -10.48
CA HIS A 91 6.89 -1.17 -11.49
C HIS A 91 8.26 -0.76 -12.06
N TYR A 92 8.57 0.54 -12.08
CA TYR A 92 9.90 1.07 -12.45
C TYR A 92 10.86 1.16 -11.26
N GLY A 93 10.52 0.58 -10.10
CA GLY A 93 11.35 0.55 -8.91
C GLY A 93 11.32 1.85 -8.10
N LEU A 94 10.35 2.74 -8.33
CA LEU A 94 10.19 3.93 -7.50
C LEU A 94 9.68 3.51 -6.11
N PRO A 95 10.29 4.00 -5.01
CA PRO A 95 9.72 3.82 -3.69
C PRO A 95 8.37 4.53 -3.58
N THR A 96 7.32 3.79 -3.18
CA THR A 96 5.95 4.29 -3.02
C THR A 96 5.36 3.87 -1.68
N ARG A 97 4.21 4.46 -1.34
CA ARG A 97 3.40 4.09 -0.18
C ARG A 97 2.63 2.78 -0.33
N LEU A 98 2.69 2.14 -1.50
CA LEU A 98 1.92 0.93 -1.78
C LEU A 98 2.60 -0.31 -1.16
N LEU A 99 1.77 -1.23 -0.69
CA LEU A 99 2.16 -2.59 -0.32
C LEU A 99 1.42 -3.56 -1.21
N ASP A 100 2.15 -4.53 -1.73
CA ASP A 100 1.62 -5.62 -2.53
C ASP A 100 1.05 -6.69 -1.60
N TRP A 101 -0.23 -6.99 -1.77
CA TRP A 101 -0.92 -8.09 -1.09
C TRP A 101 -1.44 -9.06 -2.14
N SER A 102 -1.49 -10.34 -1.81
CA SER A 102 -2.04 -11.39 -2.64
C SER A 102 -3.30 -11.96 -2.01
N GLU A 103 -4.32 -12.26 -2.82
CA GLU A 103 -5.48 -13.03 -2.37
C GLU A 103 -5.17 -14.54 -2.25
N ASN A 104 -4.01 -14.98 -2.74
CA ASN A 104 -3.59 -16.37 -2.70
C ASN A 104 -2.52 -16.58 -1.63
N VAL A 105 -2.87 -17.33 -0.58
CA VAL A 105 -1.96 -17.68 0.50
C VAL A 105 -0.69 -18.37 0.01
N LEU A 106 -0.77 -19.23 -1.00
CA LEU A 106 0.39 -19.97 -1.51
C LEU A 106 1.41 -19.06 -2.17
N VAL A 107 0.95 -17.99 -2.83
CA VAL A 107 1.84 -16.97 -3.42
C VAL A 107 2.57 -16.22 -2.31
N ALA A 108 1.86 -15.83 -1.25
CA ALA A 108 2.49 -15.18 -0.11
C ALA A 108 3.47 -16.12 0.62
N THR A 109 3.09 -17.39 0.85
CA THR A 109 3.98 -18.39 1.46
C THR A 109 5.23 -18.63 0.62
N TYR A 110 5.13 -18.64 -0.71
CA TYR A 110 6.30 -18.73 -1.57
C TYR A 110 7.30 -17.59 -1.32
N PHE A 111 6.83 -16.35 -1.17
CA PHE A 111 7.70 -15.22 -0.83
C PHE A 111 8.26 -15.30 0.60
N ALA A 112 7.50 -15.88 1.53
CA ALA A 112 7.96 -16.10 2.90
C ALA A 112 9.09 -17.15 2.97
N CYS A 113 9.08 -18.16 2.09
CA CYS A 113 10.08 -19.22 2.06
C CYS A 113 11.14 -18.99 0.96
N GLN A 114 11.31 -17.77 0.47
CA GLN A 114 12.23 -17.50 -0.64
C GLN A 114 13.71 -17.53 -0.21
N ASP A 115 13.99 -17.30 1.07
CA ASP A 115 15.33 -17.38 1.66
C ASP A 115 15.42 -18.64 2.54
N ASP A 116 16.51 -19.39 2.39
CA ASP A 116 16.76 -20.63 3.12
C ASP A 116 17.57 -20.38 4.41
N GLU A 117 18.13 -19.18 4.58
CA GLU A 117 19.02 -18.83 5.69
C GLU A 117 18.29 -18.12 6.85
N THR A 118 17.07 -17.63 6.60
CA THR A 118 16.28 -16.84 7.57
C THR A 118 14.86 -17.38 7.72
N ASP A 119 14.27 -17.14 8.89
CA ASP A 119 12.86 -17.49 9.13
C ASP A 119 11.96 -16.42 8.49
N GLY A 120 11.12 -16.83 7.55
CA GLY A 120 10.14 -15.96 6.92
C GLY A 120 8.94 -15.63 7.80
N GLU A 121 8.22 -14.57 7.42
CA GLU A 121 6.98 -14.15 8.06
C GLU A 121 5.82 -14.06 7.05
N LEU A 122 4.66 -14.59 7.44
CA LEU A 122 3.42 -14.50 6.68
C LEU A 122 2.41 -13.59 7.39
N PHE A 123 2.07 -12.49 6.74
CA PHE A 123 1.04 -11.56 7.18
C PHE A 123 -0.31 -11.95 6.59
N ILE A 124 -1.35 -11.92 7.42
CA ILE A 124 -2.74 -12.16 7.04
C ILE A 124 -3.55 -10.93 7.42
N LEU A 125 -4.26 -10.37 6.44
CA LEU A 125 -5.12 -9.22 6.61
C LEU A 125 -6.56 -9.60 6.23
N ASN A 126 -7.51 -9.28 7.10
CA ASN A 126 -8.92 -9.35 6.77
C ASN A 126 -9.36 -7.99 6.19
N PRO A 127 -9.75 -7.90 4.91
CA PRO A 127 -10.25 -6.64 4.35
C PRO A 127 -11.72 -6.34 4.70
N LEU A 128 -12.48 -7.29 5.25
CA LEU A 128 -13.92 -7.12 5.51
C LEU A 128 -14.37 -6.48 6.85
N PRO A 129 -13.58 -6.39 7.94
CA PRO A 129 -13.96 -5.55 9.09
C PRO A 129 -14.03 -4.08 8.66
N PHE A 130 -13.30 -3.76 7.60
CA PHE A 130 -13.31 -2.50 6.92
C PHE A 130 -14.64 -2.29 6.19
N GLU A 131 -15.27 -3.26 5.52
CA GLU A 131 -16.55 -3.04 4.78
C GLU A 131 -17.77 -2.67 5.65
N GLN A 132 -17.81 -3.03 6.94
CA GLN A 132 -18.94 -2.67 7.82
C GLN A 132 -18.80 -1.27 8.45
N GLU A 133 -17.60 -0.66 8.42
CA GLU A 133 -17.36 0.75 8.80
C GLU A 133 -16.93 1.64 7.61
N LEU A 134 -16.61 1.08 6.44
CA LEU A 134 -16.26 1.80 5.20
C LEU A 134 -17.52 2.18 4.41
N GLY A 135 -18.13 3.30 4.82
CA GLY A 135 -18.38 4.31 3.82
C GLY A 135 -17.03 4.92 3.43
N VAL A 136 -16.45 4.51 2.30
CA VAL A 136 -15.37 5.21 1.56
C VAL A 136 -14.29 5.87 2.43
N LEU A 137 -13.12 5.24 2.57
CA LEU A 137 -11.92 5.91 3.11
C LEU A 137 -11.43 6.90 2.06
N ILE A 138 -11.99 8.10 2.11
CA ILE A 138 -11.42 9.30 1.50
C ILE A 138 -10.20 9.64 2.36
N PHE A 139 -9.01 9.59 1.76
CA PHE A 139 -7.83 10.19 2.40
C PHE A 139 -8.05 11.70 2.46
N GLU A 140 -8.45 12.23 3.61
CA GLU A 140 -8.41 13.67 3.87
C GLU A 140 -6.96 14.09 4.12
N ASP A 141 -6.46 14.97 3.25
CA ASP A 141 -5.18 15.67 3.42
C ASP A 141 -5.23 16.55 4.69
N VAL A 142 -4.09 16.69 5.37
CA VAL A 142 -3.90 17.31 6.70
C VAL A 142 -4.17 18.83 6.70
N ASN A 143 -4.70 19.38 5.62
CA ASN A 143 -5.13 20.76 5.48
C ASN A 143 -6.59 20.86 5.02
N ASN A 144 -7.48 20.20 5.77
CA ASN A 144 -8.88 20.54 5.99
C ASN A 144 -9.59 21.32 4.85
N LYS A 145 -9.70 20.69 3.66
CA LYS A 145 -10.63 21.12 2.62
C LYS A 145 -11.21 19.91 1.91
N VAL A 146 -12.40 19.49 2.37
CA VAL A 146 -13.26 18.55 1.64
C VAL A 146 -13.68 19.21 0.34
N ILE A 147 -13.31 18.61 -0.80
CA ILE A 147 -13.89 18.94 -2.11
C ILE A 147 -14.75 17.75 -2.55
N ASN A 148 -16.05 17.86 -2.30
CA ASN A 148 -17.07 17.04 -2.93
C ASN A 148 -17.76 17.90 -4.00
N GLU A 149 -17.21 17.96 -5.20
CA GLU A 149 -17.96 18.47 -6.36
C GLU A 149 -17.65 17.63 -7.60
N SER A 150 -18.71 17.16 -8.26
CA SER A 150 -18.69 16.91 -9.70
C SER A 150 -18.36 18.24 -10.38
N ILE A 151 -17.24 18.28 -11.11
CA ILE A 151 -16.89 19.44 -11.94
C ILE A 151 -17.81 19.42 -13.16
N ASP A 152 -18.98 20.00 -13.02
CA ASP A 152 -19.67 20.64 -14.13
C ASP A 152 -19.12 22.08 -14.22
N ALA A 153 -18.75 22.49 -15.43
CA ALA A 153 -17.91 23.66 -15.69
C ALA A 153 -18.56 25.05 -15.47
N GLU A 154 -19.56 25.21 -14.58
CA GLU A 154 -20.29 26.48 -14.44
C GLU A 154 -20.46 27.06 -13.03
N THR A 155 -19.94 26.43 -11.98
CA THR A 155 -20.10 26.97 -10.61
C THR A 155 -18.82 26.94 -9.79
N CYS A 156 -17.81 27.73 -10.20
CA CYS A 156 -16.69 28.10 -9.35
C CYS A 156 -16.92 29.50 -8.76
N PRO A 157 -17.24 29.65 -7.45
CA PRO A 157 -17.44 30.95 -6.81
C PRO A 157 -16.11 31.69 -6.53
N LEU A 158 -14.96 31.04 -6.76
CA LEU A 158 -13.63 31.58 -6.46
C LEU A 158 -12.97 32.29 -7.65
N CYS A 159 -13.63 32.36 -8.82
CA CYS A 159 -13.12 33.04 -10.00
C CYS A 159 -13.62 34.49 -10.16
N GLN A 160 -14.41 35.05 -9.24
CA GLN A 160 -14.90 36.43 -9.39
C GLN A 160 -13.96 37.53 -8.87
N ASP A 161 -12.91 37.21 -8.11
CA ASP A 161 -12.02 38.24 -7.53
C ASP A 161 -10.59 38.26 -8.08
N CYS A 162 -10.27 37.47 -9.11
CA CYS A 162 -8.89 37.39 -9.63
C CYS A 162 -8.73 37.71 -11.12
N CYS A 163 -9.78 38.11 -11.82
CA CYS A 163 -9.66 38.59 -13.21
C CYS A 163 -10.72 39.64 -13.52
N HIS A 164 -10.39 40.91 -13.32
CA HIS A 164 -10.70 42.01 -14.26
C HIS A 164 -9.67 43.14 -14.04
N PRO A 165 -9.37 43.92 -15.10
CA PRO A 165 -8.13 44.70 -15.28
C PRO A 165 -7.94 45.89 -14.34
#